data_AF-A0A182UYX5-F1
#
_entry.id   AF-A0A182UYX5-F1
#
_cell.length_a   1.000
_cell.length_b   1.000
_cell.length_c   1.000
_cell.angle_alpha   90.00
_cell.angle_beta   90.00
_cell.angle_gamma   90.00
#
_symmetry.space_group_name_H-M   'P 1'
#
loop_
_entity.id
_entity.type
_entity.pdbx_description
1 polymer ?
#
loop_
_entity_poly.entity_id
_entity_poly.type
_entity_poly.pdbx_seq_one_letter_code
_entity_poly.pdbx_strand_id
1 'polypeptide(L)'
;MKIHWNKKVELLNILNNKIDAIQELNITAANRIRVLRIQGNHLLETPESGSIVLEGIDALHVNSNYFPCGCHIHTLLDSPLANGTYFSHSGAPAGDFLSKNYCISPLEVNGMPMSSIDLYSIGRCLEQVTRENLEATNSATPTVRQGQSWHWWQQWRKEQTRRTRHGECIYL
;
A
#
# COMPACT_ATOMS: atom_id res chain seq x y z
N MET A 1 -16.19 -12.82 1.59
CA MET A 1 -16.76 -13.51 0.40
C MET A 1 -15.62 -14.13 -0.40
N LYS A 2 -15.76 -15.40 -0.83
CA LYS A 2 -14.78 -16.07 -1.71
C LYS A 2 -15.49 -16.43 -3.01
N ILE A 3 -15.07 -15.85 -4.13
CA ILE A 3 -15.70 -16.12 -5.44
C ILE A 3 -14.81 -17.09 -6.24
N HIS A 4 -15.38 -18.24 -6.62
CA HIS A 4 -14.74 -19.23 -7.50
C HIS A 4 -15.41 -19.23 -8.88
N TRP A 5 -14.62 -19.12 -9.95
CA TRP A 5 -15.11 -18.93 -11.33
C TRP A 5 -15.12 -20.23 -12.14
N ASN A 6 -16.25 -20.58 -12.78
CA ASN A 6 -16.35 -21.74 -13.68
C ASN A 6 -16.90 -21.44 -15.10
N LYS A 7 -17.11 -20.16 -15.49
CA LYS A 7 -17.50 -19.75 -16.87
C LYS A 7 -17.03 -18.33 -17.22
N LYS A 8 -16.97 -18.01 -18.53
CA LYS A 8 -16.64 -16.68 -19.08
C LYS A 8 -17.64 -15.63 -18.59
N VAL A 9 -17.15 -14.62 -17.88
CA VAL A 9 -17.93 -13.48 -17.40
C VAL A 9 -17.13 -12.24 -17.78
N GLU A 10 -17.63 -11.42 -18.71
CA GLU A 10 -16.92 -10.19 -19.11
C GLU A 10 -17.10 -9.06 -18.09
N LEU A 11 -18.21 -9.08 -17.35
CA LEU A 11 -18.59 -8.07 -16.37
C LEU A 11 -18.91 -8.74 -15.03
N LEU A 12 -18.17 -8.39 -13.99
CA LEU A 12 -18.49 -8.74 -12.61
C LEU A 12 -19.07 -7.54 -11.85
N ASN A 13 -20.28 -7.72 -11.34
CA ASN A 13 -20.98 -6.74 -10.52
C ASN A 13 -21.10 -7.22 -9.07
N ILE A 14 -20.56 -6.43 -8.15
CA ILE A 14 -20.69 -6.58 -6.71
C ILE A 14 -21.33 -5.29 -6.21
N LEU A 15 -22.66 -5.23 -6.31
CA LEU A 15 -23.44 -4.00 -6.10
C LEU A 15 -24.36 -4.14 -4.89
N ASN A 16 -24.35 -3.15 -4.01
CA ASN A 16 -25.28 -3.00 -2.87
C ASN A 16 -25.34 -4.23 -1.96
N ASN A 17 -24.21 -4.89 -1.70
CA ASN A 17 -24.14 -6.02 -0.78
C ASN A 17 -23.59 -5.59 0.59
N LYS A 18 -23.91 -6.37 1.63
CA LYS A 18 -23.33 -6.23 2.97
C LYS A 18 -22.06 -7.09 3.10
N ILE A 19 -21.02 -6.71 2.35
CA ILE A 19 -19.75 -7.47 2.36
C ILE A 19 -18.90 -6.98 3.51
N ASP A 20 -18.92 -7.71 4.62
CA ASP A 20 -18.16 -7.34 5.81
C ASP A 20 -16.63 -7.40 5.56
N ALA A 21 -16.15 -8.37 4.77
CA ALA A 21 -14.74 -8.54 4.45
C ALA A 21 -14.49 -9.18 3.06
N ILE A 22 -13.42 -8.74 2.41
CA ILE A 22 -12.81 -9.42 1.25
C ILE A 22 -11.60 -10.21 1.76
N GLN A 23 -11.76 -11.53 1.84
CA GLN A 23 -10.66 -12.43 2.25
C GLN A 23 -9.70 -12.70 1.09
N GLU A 24 -10.25 -12.89 -0.11
CA GLU A 24 -9.49 -13.14 -1.32
C GLU A 24 -10.32 -12.71 -2.53
N LEU A 25 -9.72 -11.89 -3.40
CA LEU A 25 -10.26 -11.54 -4.70
C LEU A 25 -9.16 -11.72 -5.75
N ASN A 26 -9.15 -12.90 -6.37
CA ASN A 26 -8.18 -13.23 -7.39
C ASN A 26 -8.86 -13.29 -8.77
N ILE A 27 -8.68 -12.23 -9.55
CA ILE A 27 -9.10 -12.14 -10.94
C ILE A 27 -7.84 -12.11 -11.78
N THR A 28 -7.60 -13.19 -12.50
CA THR A 28 -6.51 -13.35 -13.46
C THR A 28 -7.01 -13.15 -14.89
N ALA A 29 -6.09 -12.95 -15.84
CA ALA A 29 -6.44 -12.87 -17.26
C ALA A 29 -7.22 -14.10 -17.77
N ALA A 30 -7.05 -15.28 -17.15
CA ALA A 30 -7.75 -16.50 -17.50
C ALA A 30 -9.26 -16.44 -17.17
N ASN A 31 -9.67 -15.61 -16.21
CA ASN A 31 -11.07 -15.43 -15.83
C ASN A 31 -11.87 -14.65 -16.88
N ARG A 32 -11.18 -13.89 -17.76
CA ARG A 32 -11.77 -13.07 -18.85
C ARG A 32 -12.77 -12.01 -18.38
N ILE A 33 -12.68 -11.60 -17.12
CA ILE A 33 -13.41 -10.46 -16.59
C ILE A 33 -12.67 -9.22 -17.06
N ARG A 34 -13.38 -8.35 -17.80
CA ARG A 34 -12.85 -7.10 -18.33
C ARG A 34 -13.32 -5.90 -17.53
N VAL A 35 -14.51 -5.99 -16.93
CA VAL A 35 -15.09 -4.91 -16.14
C VAL A 35 -15.43 -5.43 -14.75
N LEU A 36 -14.94 -4.76 -13.72
CA LEU A 36 -15.27 -5.02 -12.32
C LEU A 36 -15.97 -3.80 -11.71
N ARG A 37 -17.14 -4.01 -11.14
CA ARG A 37 -17.87 -3.00 -10.37
C ARG A 37 -18.04 -3.45 -8.93
N ILE A 38 -17.50 -2.69 -7.99
CA ILE A 38 -17.71 -2.84 -6.55
C ILE A 38 -18.33 -1.55 -6.08
N GLN A 39 -19.65 -1.55 -5.86
CA GLN A 39 -20.35 -0.30 -5.53
C GLN A 39 -21.40 -0.49 -4.44
N GLY A 40 -21.53 0.50 -3.55
CA GLY A 40 -22.56 0.48 -2.52
C GLY A 40 -22.35 -0.58 -1.43
N ASN A 41 -21.12 -1.06 -1.21
CA ASN A 41 -20.82 -2.07 -0.20
C ASN A 41 -20.29 -1.44 1.10
N HIS A 42 -20.41 -2.16 2.22
CA HIS A 42 -19.92 -1.74 3.53
C HIS A 42 -18.88 -2.73 4.03
N LEU A 43 -17.60 -2.43 3.85
CA LEU A 43 -16.51 -3.26 4.32
C LEU A 43 -16.17 -2.87 5.75
N LEU A 44 -16.28 -3.83 6.66
CA LEU A 44 -15.93 -3.66 8.07
C LEU A 44 -14.45 -3.95 8.32
N GLU A 45 -13.82 -4.70 7.42
CA GLU A 45 -12.40 -5.05 7.47
C GLU A 45 -11.66 -4.61 6.21
N THR A 46 -10.46 -4.06 6.40
CA THR A 46 -9.56 -3.73 5.30
C THR A 46 -8.96 -5.03 4.75
N PRO A 47 -9.01 -5.29 3.42
CA PRO A 47 -8.40 -6.46 2.83
C PRO A 47 -6.89 -6.51 3.12
N GLU A 48 -6.36 -7.69 3.43
CA GLU A 48 -4.92 -7.86 3.68
C GLU A 48 -4.08 -7.54 2.43
N SER A 49 -2.83 -7.15 2.64
CA SER A 49 -1.88 -6.93 1.53
C SER A 49 -1.77 -8.18 0.66
N GLY A 50 -1.97 -8.04 -0.65
CA GLY A 50 -1.90 -9.15 -1.61
C GLY A 50 -3.15 -10.05 -1.69
N SER A 51 -4.17 -9.82 -0.86
CA SER A 51 -5.45 -10.56 -0.94
C SER A 51 -6.25 -10.23 -2.21
N ILE A 52 -5.93 -9.11 -2.87
CA ILE A 52 -6.57 -8.64 -4.09
C ILE A 52 -5.57 -8.67 -5.24
N VAL A 53 -5.87 -9.45 -6.26
CA VAL A 53 -5.13 -9.56 -7.51
C VAL A 53 -6.11 -9.29 -8.65
N LEU A 54 -5.81 -8.29 -9.48
CA LEU A 54 -6.63 -7.89 -10.61
C LEU A 54 -5.76 -7.82 -11.87
N GLU A 55 -5.88 -8.82 -12.74
CA GLU A 55 -5.17 -8.89 -14.02
C GLU A 55 -6.16 -9.01 -15.18
N GLY A 56 -5.87 -8.34 -16.30
CA GLY A 56 -6.72 -8.38 -17.49
C GLY A 56 -8.03 -7.60 -17.38
N ILE A 57 -8.17 -6.75 -16.35
CA ILE A 57 -9.27 -5.80 -16.20
C ILE A 57 -9.01 -4.59 -17.10
N ASP A 58 -10.00 -4.20 -17.89
CA ASP A 58 -10.00 -2.99 -18.71
C ASP A 58 -10.58 -1.79 -17.92
N ALA A 59 -11.63 -2.03 -17.13
CA ALA A 59 -12.31 -0.99 -16.34
C ALA A 59 -12.66 -1.45 -14.92
N LEU A 60 -12.27 -0.64 -13.94
CA LEU A 60 -12.55 -0.83 -12.52
C LEU A 60 -13.42 0.32 -12.00
N HIS A 61 -14.52 0.00 -11.32
CA HIS A 61 -15.40 0.97 -10.69
C HIS A 61 -15.56 0.63 -9.20
N VAL A 62 -14.91 1.41 -8.33
CA VAL A 62 -15.03 1.28 -6.88
C VAL A 62 -15.60 2.57 -6.31
N ASN A 63 -16.91 2.64 -6.18
CA ASN A 63 -17.63 3.87 -5.84
C ASN A 63 -18.71 3.61 -4.78
N SER A 64 -19.00 4.59 -3.96
CA SER A 64 -20.03 4.57 -2.93
C SER A 64 -19.87 3.40 -1.96
N ASN A 65 -18.65 2.93 -1.73
CA ASN A 65 -18.38 1.95 -0.68
C ASN A 65 -17.93 2.67 0.60
N TYR A 66 -18.14 1.99 1.72
CA TYR A 66 -17.68 2.40 3.02
C TYR A 66 -16.56 1.46 3.45
N PHE A 67 -15.40 2.01 3.82
CA PHE A 67 -14.24 1.24 4.26
C PHE A 67 -13.72 1.71 5.62
N PRO A 68 -12.93 0.90 6.34
CA PRO A 68 -12.24 1.35 7.53
C PRO A 68 -11.14 2.37 7.21
N CYS A 69 -11.24 3.57 7.77
CA CYS A 69 -10.23 4.63 7.70
C CYS A 69 -9.39 4.67 8.98
N GLY A 70 -8.97 3.48 9.44
CA GLY A 70 -8.06 3.30 10.58
C GLY A 70 -6.62 3.08 10.14
N CYS A 71 -5.81 2.49 11.01
CA CYS A 71 -4.37 2.32 10.76
C CYS A 71 -4.02 1.42 9.56
N HIS A 72 -4.96 0.58 9.08
CA HIS A 72 -4.80 -0.25 7.88
C HIS A 72 -5.10 0.49 6.57
N ILE A 73 -5.51 1.76 6.61
CA ILE A 73 -5.93 2.51 5.41
C ILE A 73 -4.88 2.49 4.30
N HIS A 74 -3.60 2.56 4.66
CA HIS A 74 -2.50 2.51 3.70
C HIS A 74 -2.50 1.23 2.87
N THR A 75 -2.85 0.08 3.46
CA THR A 75 -2.97 -1.18 2.72
C THR A 75 -4.10 -1.16 1.71
N LEU A 76 -5.21 -0.50 2.03
CA LEU A 76 -6.30 -0.29 1.07
C LEU A 76 -5.85 0.62 -0.07
N LEU A 77 -5.19 1.73 0.25
CA LEU A 77 -4.70 2.69 -0.74
C LEU A 77 -3.64 2.09 -1.67
N ASP A 78 -2.78 1.22 -1.13
CA ASP A 78 -1.77 0.50 -1.91
C ASP A 78 -2.37 -0.65 -2.74
N SER A 79 -3.63 -1.04 -2.49
CA SER A 79 -4.28 -2.16 -3.18
C SER A 79 -4.68 -1.82 -4.62
N PRO A 80 -4.87 -2.84 -5.49
CA PRO A 80 -5.41 -2.65 -6.84
C PRO A 80 -6.79 -1.99 -6.90
N LEU A 81 -7.53 -1.93 -5.78
CA LEU A 81 -8.82 -1.24 -5.73
C LEU A 81 -8.68 0.29 -5.82
N ALA A 82 -7.59 0.84 -5.27
CA ALA A 82 -7.37 2.29 -5.15
C ALA A 82 -6.23 2.78 -6.05
N ASN A 83 -5.13 2.03 -6.16
CA ASN A 83 -3.93 2.41 -6.92
C ASN A 83 -3.76 1.59 -8.23
N GLY A 84 -4.88 1.20 -8.85
CA GLY A 84 -4.87 0.48 -10.13
C GLY A 84 -4.62 1.40 -11.33
N THR A 85 -4.05 0.86 -12.42
CA THR A 85 -3.77 1.58 -13.67
C THR A 85 -4.96 1.61 -14.66
N TYR A 86 -6.15 1.20 -14.21
CA TYR A 86 -7.31 0.99 -15.10
C TYR A 86 -7.96 2.32 -15.52
N PHE A 87 -8.29 2.44 -16.81
CA PHE A 87 -8.93 3.64 -17.35
C PHE A 87 -10.44 3.61 -17.08
N SER A 88 -10.99 4.70 -16.52
CA SER A 88 -12.44 4.89 -16.53
C SER A 88 -12.87 5.30 -17.94
N HIS A 89 -13.99 4.78 -18.44
CA HIS A 89 -14.55 5.11 -19.76
C HIS A 89 -14.86 6.61 -19.98
N SER A 90 -14.66 7.46 -18.97
CA SER A 90 -14.87 8.92 -19.04
C SER A 90 -13.59 9.74 -19.29
N GLY A 91 -12.44 9.11 -19.59
CA GLY A 91 -11.19 9.85 -19.87
C GLY A 91 -10.60 10.60 -18.67
N ALA A 92 -11.24 10.49 -17.50
CA ALA A 92 -10.70 10.93 -16.22
C ALA A 92 -9.72 9.86 -15.72
N PRO A 93 -8.52 10.25 -15.22
CA PRO A 93 -7.64 9.32 -14.50
C PRO A 93 -8.50 8.63 -13.43
N ALA A 94 -8.40 7.29 -13.29
CA ALA A 94 -9.20 6.45 -12.38
C ALA A 94 -9.89 7.28 -11.28
N GLY A 95 -11.10 7.77 -11.57
CA GLY A 95 -11.62 9.01 -10.97
C GLY A 95 -11.73 8.92 -9.48
N ASP A 96 -10.70 9.44 -8.82
CA ASP A 96 -10.40 9.61 -7.40
C ASP A 96 -11.22 8.72 -6.47
N PHE A 97 -10.67 7.52 -6.22
CA PHE A 97 -11.15 6.55 -5.22
C PHE A 97 -11.52 7.24 -3.89
N LEU A 98 -10.76 8.25 -3.48
CA LEU A 98 -11.01 8.98 -2.23
C LEU A 98 -12.28 9.84 -2.29
N SER A 99 -12.53 10.49 -3.43
CA SER A 99 -13.72 11.34 -3.61
C SER A 99 -15.03 10.54 -3.70
N LYS A 100 -14.93 9.24 -4.03
CA LYS A 100 -16.10 8.39 -4.31
C LYS A 100 -16.38 7.36 -3.24
N ASN A 101 -15.54 7.23 -2.22
CA ASN A 101 -15.75 6.28 -1.14
C ASN A 101 -15.72 6.98 0.21
N TYR A 102 -16.29 6.32 1.20
CA TYR A 102 -16.56 6.88 2.52
C TYR A 102 -15.88 6.06 3.61
N CYS A 103 -15.71 6.66 4.78
CA CYS A 103 -15.24 5.94 5.95
C CYS A 103 -16.41 5.33 6.72
N ILE A 104 -16.28 4.08 7.18
CA ILE A 104 -17.23 3.44 8.13
C ILE A 104 -16.73 3.50 9.57
N SER A 105 -15.41 3.59 9.74
CA SER A 105 -14.72 3.62 11.01
C SER A 105 -13.42 4.44 10.87
N PRO A 106 -12.89 5.01 11.96
CA PRO A 106 -13.49 5.05 13.29
C PRO A 106 -14.74 5.96 13.32
N LEU A 107 -15.45 5.97 14.46
CA LEU A 107 -16.79 6.58 14.55
C LEU A 107 -16.79 8.08 14.23
N GLU A 108 -15.69 8.78 14.53
CA GLU A 108 -15.52 10.22 14.37
C GLU A 108 -15.61 10.66 12.89
N VAL A 109 -15.24 9.77 11.97
CA VAL A 109 -15.24 10.03 10.53
C VAL A 109 -16.26 9.18 9.78
N ASN A 110 -17.15 8.47 10.50
CA ASN A 110 -18.16 7.61 9.88
C ASN A 110 -19.08 8.43 8.96
N GLY A 111 -19.19 7.98 7.71
CA GLY A 111 -19.95 8.61 6.63
C GLY A 111 -19.27 9.77 5.93
N MET A 112 -18.08 10.20 6.39
CA MET A 112 -17.32 11.24 5.71
C MET A 112 -16.68 10.69 4.43
N PRO A 113 -16.60 11.48 3.35
CA PRO A 113 -15.86 11.08 2.17
C PRO A 113 -14.37 10.97 2.51
N MET A 114 -13.69 9.97 1.97
CA MET A 114 -12.26 9.75 2.22
C MET A 114 -11.41 10.96 1.83
N SER A 115 -11.79 11.68 0.78
CA SER A 115 -11.09 12.89 0.32
C SER A 115 -11.18 14.07 1.30
N SER A 116 -12.06 14.06 2.30
CA SER A 116 -12.15 15.13 3.31
C SER A 116 -11.30 14.87 4.55
N ILE A 117 -10.56 13.77 4.60
CA ILE A 117 -9.74 13.35 5.74
C ILE A 117 -8.29 13.31 5.30
N ASP A 118 -7.37 13.75 6.15
CA ASP A 118 -5.94 13.56 5.93
C ASP A 118 -5.54 12.10 6.24
N LEU A 119 -5.84 11.19 5.31
CA LEU A 119 -5.56 9.76 5.46
C LEU A 119 -4.06 9.46 5.59
N TYR A 120 -3.20 10.35 5.08
CA TYR A 120 -1.74 10.17 5.16
C TYR A 120 -1.19 10.49 6.55
N SER A 121 -1.90 11.29 7.34
CA SER A 121 -1.56 11.54 8.75
C SER A 121 -1.91 10.37 9.68
N ILE A 122 -2.77 9.44 9.25
CA ILE A 122 -3.14 8.26 10.03
C ILE A 122 -1.94 7.30 10.07
N GLY A 123 -1.45 6.99 11.26
CA GLY A 123 -0.34 6.05 11.43
C GLY A 123 -0.67 4.63 10.97
N ARG A 124 0.33 3.90 10.47
CA ARG A 124 0.23 2.46 10.15
C ARG A 124 0.05 1.62 11.41
N CYS A 125 -0.61 0.46 11.30
CA CYS A 125 -0.77 -0.43 12.46
C CYS A 125 0.58 -1.02 12.89
N LEU A 126 0.76 -1.28 14.19
CA LEU A 126 2.01 -1.78 14.76
C LEU A 126 2.54 -3.03 14.03
N GLU A 127 1.65 -3.98 13.73
CA GLU A 127 2.00 -5.22 13.02
C GLU A 127 2.62 -4.94 11.64
N GLN A 128 2.11 -3.94 10.91
CA GLN A 128 2.59 -3.57 9.58
C GLN A 128 3.99 -2.97 9.66
N VAL A 129 4.22 -2.10 10.65
CA VAL A 129 5.54 -1.49 10.89
C VAL A 129 6.57 -2.57 11.28
N THR A 130 6.20 -3.52 12.15
CA THR A 130 7.12 -4.60 12.54
C THR A 130 7.48 -5.50 11.36
N ARG A 131 6.50 -5.86 10.52
CA ARG A 131 6.72 -6.69 9.33
C ARG A 131 7.60 -5.99 8.30
N GLU A 132 7.33 -4.73 7.99
CA GLU A 132 8.13 -3.93 7.05
C GLU A 132 9.60 -3.82 7.52
N ASN A 133 9.83 -3.60 8.82
CA ASN A 133 11.18 -3.56 9.39
C ASN A 133 11.92 -4.91 9.30
N LEU A 134 11.21 -6.02 9.53
CA LEU A 134 11.75 -7.38 9.36
C LEU A 134 12.10 -7.64 7.89
N GLU A 135 11.21 -7.31 6.95
CA GLU A 135 11.44 -7.46 5.51
C GLU A 135 12.59 -6.59 5.01
N ALA A 136 12.71 -5.35 5.48
CA ALA A 136 13.83 -4.47 5.16
C ALA A 136 15.17 -5.02 5.68
N THR A 137 15.16 -5.59 6.89
CA THR A 137 16.36 -6.23 7.48
C THR A 137 16.75 -7.49 6.71
N ASN A 138 15.79 -8.29 6.26
CA ASN A 138 16.04 -9.50 5.47
C ASN A 138 16.47 -9.19 4.02
N SER A 139 15.98 -8.08 3.46
CA SER A 139 16.36 -7.59 2.12
C SER A 139 17.74 -6.91 2.11
N ALA A 140 18.22 -6.48 3.28
CA ALA A 140 19.60 -6.04 3.47
C ALA A 140 20.56 -7.25 3.49
N THR A 141 20.76 -7.90 2.34
CA THR A 141 21.91 -8.78 2.14
C THR A 141 23.18 -8.02 2.51
N PRO A 142 24.05 -8.53 3.39
CA PRO A 142 25.31 -7.87 3.67
C PRO A 142 26.16 -7.95 2.41
N THR A 143 26.40 -6.81 1.76
CA THR A 143 27.42 -6.71 0.73
C THR A 143 28.77 -6.98 1.41
N VAL A 144 29.19 -8.24 1.43
CA VAL A 144 30.57 -8.61 1.74
C VAL A 144 31.41 -8.01 0.62
N ARG A 145 31.90 -6.78 0.82
CA ARG A 145 32.95 -6.19 -0.02
C ARG A 145 34.24 -6.96 0.26
N GLN A 146 34.45 -8.04 -0.49
CA GLN A 146 35.78 -8.57 -0.70
C GLN A 146 36.60 -7.51 -1.44
N GLY A 147 37.61 -6.97 -0.76
CA GLY A 147 38.87 -6.58 -1.39
C GLY A 147 39.06 -5.11 -1.76
N GLN A 148 40.18 -4.59 -1.25
CA GLN A 148 40.90 -3.35 -1.55
C GLN A 148 40.39 -2.10 -0.80
N SER A 149 41.18 -1.42 0.05
CA SER A 149 42.59 -1.12 -0.12
C SER A 149 43.26 -0.81 1.24
N TRP A 150 44.25 -1.61 1.61
CA TRP A 150 45.16 -1.34 2.74
C TRP A 150 45.97 -0.04 2.58
N HIS A 151 45.99 0.56 1.38
CA HIS A 151 46.71 1.81 1.10
C HIS A 151 46.03 3.05 1.73
N TRP A 152 44.70 3.06 1.87
CA TRP A 152 43.97 4.20 2.46
C TRP A 152 44.23 4.37 3.97
N TRP A 153 44.43 3.27 4.69
CA TRP A 153 44.74 3.30 6.13
C TRP A 153 46.14 3.84 6.43
N GLN A 154 47.12 3.61 5.56
CA GLN A 154 48.46 4.17 5.74
C GLN A 154 48.50 5.69 5.49
N GLN A 155 47.63 6.20 4.64
CA GLN A 155 47.53 7.63 4.35
C GLN A 155 46.84 8.39 5.50
N TRP A 156 45.77 7.83 6.08
CA TRP A 156 45.11 8.42 7.25
C TRP A 156 46.03 8.48 8.49
N ARG A 157 46.89 7.46 8.67
CA ARG A 157 47.84 7.41 9.79
C ARG A 157 48.95 8.46 9.71
N LYS A 158 49.29 8.97 8.50
CA LYS A 158 50.27 10.06 8.32
C LYS A 158 49.66 11.46 8.51
N GLU A 159 48.35 11.61 8.32
CA GLU A 159 47.66 12.89 8.49
C GLU A 159 47.36 13.21 9.97
N GLN A 160 47.31 12.19 10.83
CA GLN A 160 47.11 12.34 12.29
C GLN A 160 48.37 12.78 13.05
N THR A 161 49.59 12.47 12.56
CA THR A 161 50.85 12.86 13.23
C THR A 161 51.25 14.32 12.99
N ARG A 162 50.53 15.05 12.12
CA ARG A 162 50.86 16.44 11.76
C ARG A 162 49.90 17.49 12.34
N ARG A 163 48.83 17.06 13.03
CA ARG A 163 47.84 17.95 13.67
C ARG A 163 47.90 17.97 15.21
N THR A 164 48.85 17.28 15.84
CA THR A 164 49.11 17.35 17.29
C THR A 164 50.01 18.53 17.70
N ARG A 165 49.77 19.74 17.16
CA ARG A 165 50.40 20.97 17.67
C ARG A 165 49.53 22.21 17.45
N HIS A 166 48.32 22.23 17.99
CA HIS A 166 47.77 23.41 18.68
C HIS A 166 46.34 23.16 19.17
N GLY A 167 46.08 23.55 20.42
CA GLY A 167 44.80 24.14 20.79
C GLY A 167 43.79 23.22 21.43
N GLU A 168 43.79 23.23 22.76
CA GLU A 168 42.76 22.77 23.68
C GLU A 168 41.37 23.35 23.38
N CYS A 169 40.31 22.58 23.70
CA CYS A 169 39.31 22.96 24.70
C CYS A 169 38.30 21.81 24.90
N ILE A 170 38.28 21.29 26.13
CA ILE A 170 37.32 20.32 26.68
C ILE A 170 36.14 21.11 27.25
N TYR A 171 34.91 20.63 27.13
CA TYR A 171 33.92 20.69 28.22
C TYR A 171 32.92 19.52 28.09
N LEU A 172 33.03 18.63 29.08
CA LEU A 172 32.15 17.56 29.60
C LEU A 172 31.26 16.77 28.64
#